data_AF-A0A7X3UE95-F1
#
_entry.id   AF-A0A7X3UE95-F1
#
_cell.length_a   1.000
_cell.length_b   1.000
_cell.length_c   1.000
_cell.angle_alpha   90.00
_cell.angle_beta   90.00
_cell.angle_gamma   90.00
#
_symmetry.space_group_name_H-M   'P 1'
#
loop_
_entity.id
_entity.type
_entity.pdbx_description
1 polymer ?
#
loop_
_entity_poly.entity_id
_entity_poly.type
_entity_poly.pdbx_seq_one_letter_code
_entity_poly.pdbx_strand_id
1 'polypeptide(L)'
;MTFLLRIDNILGVDDVRIELAEGAVTEVVGPNAAGKTSVAVAAQALTTQNPNPVNLSGASIRTAYIHEGSDPDTAMAALDHNDHEWVWRPKPQTVTGPTQLDPLATHQAAGLIDFCSQRPARQRAEDLQASLLPDPEAVIDELVDALQGHLLPDDIDGAVEYVRNDGWRPAEKVFRDRAKNAKTQWEQTTGRRYGPKLAADWLPDNWHADWDRLTVAEAEERLVEARDLLDGLHSVKAITQVQADRAEAAKLLLPQLKSDYQQIEDAIAAARSERDALGLDRLRAAVRDAEGVRNNVKRMRDNIAAELSDAALCPHCEKPLLIDAGRVVAFDLDRRTEMITEREAALEQAQSAVEAAKTTFEDTTKRAGPLRSEIERLGNQAGVIFGQIQAAQTDITAYGGDVTGDDHAAQVRHAEGELDDAKQVRACVTQRHTASRLHETVVRYTMVADALGPAGVRAKMLADGLHRCNEGLAILADTADWPAMTIDETGSVTVGGRPAQLASESERWRVQACLQLTLAALDGSKIVVLDRADILDDTNRAGLVPALDRVAAATGVAVLVCSAGTADESPAWSQVLIAEGRSAQPQ
;
A
#
# COMPACT_ATOMS: atom_id res chain seq x y z
N MET A 1 43.80 27.58 -25.49
CA MET A 1 43.00 28.12 -26.62
C MET A 1 42.97 29.64 -26.48
N THR A 2 42.33 30.37 -27.39
CA THR A 2 42.27 31.84 -27.32
C THR A 2 40.82 32.35 -27.35
N PHE A 3 40.59 33.48 -26.70
CA PHE A 3 39.40 34.30 -26.85
C PHE A 3 39.74 35.49 -27.74
N LEU A 4 38.86 35.82 -28.68
CA LEU A 4 39.00 37.01 -29.52
C LEU A 4 37.98 38.06 -29.10
N LEU A 5 38.45 39.12 -28.43
CA LEU A 5 37.63 40.25 -28.03
C LEU A 5 37.66 41.33 -29.11
N ARG A 6 36.47 41.66 -29.63
CA ARG A 6 36.21 42.73 -30.60
C ARG A 6 35.37 43.81 -29.94
N ILE A 7 35.76 45.07 -30.07
CA ILE A 7 35.00 46.21 -29.56
C ILE A 7 34.94 47.29 -30.66
N ASP A 8 33.73 47.73 -30.98
CA ASP A 8 33.44 48.74 -31.99
C ASP A 8 32.52 49.81 -31.39
N ASN A 9 32.95 51.08 -31.40
CA ASN A 9 32.18 52.24 -30.98
C ASN A 9 31.56 52.14 -29.55
N ILE A 10 32.31 51.66 -28.57
CA ILE A 10 31.88 51.59 -27.16
C ILE A 10 32.70 52.54 -26.28
N LEU A 11 32.01 53.45 -25.57
CA LEU A 11 32.63 54.39 -24.62
C LEU A 11 33.88 55.06 -25.20
N GLY A 12 35.08 54.86 -24.63
CA GLY A 12 36.33 55.43 -25.12
C GLY A 12 37.00 54.65 -26.25
N VAL A 13 36.35 53.62 -26.82
CA VAL A 13 36.88 52.74 -27.86
C VAL A 13 36.14 52.94 -29.18
N ASP A 14 36.91 53.12 -30.26
CA ASP A 14 36.46 53.20 -31.65
C ASP A 14 36.53 51.82 -32.33
N ASP A 15 37.73 51.22 -32.40
CA ASP A 15 37.95 49.85 -32.91
C ASP A 15 39.14 49.18 -32.20
N VAL A 16 38.86 48.13 -31.43
CA VAL A 16 39.87 47.37 -30.69
C VAL A 16 39.67 45.88 -30.93
N ARG A 17 40.77 45.16 -31.12
CA ARG A 17 40.85 43.70 -31.25
C ARG A 17 41.91 43.18 -30.28
N ILE A 18 41.54 42.22 -29.43
CA ILE A 18 42.41 41.68 -28.38
C ILE A 18 42.31 40.16 -28.39
N GLU A 19 43.45 39.49 -28.40
CA GLU A 19 43.55 38.05 -28.17
C GLU A 19 43.87 37.78 -26.69
N LEU A 20 43.05 36.97 -26.04
CA LEU A 20 43.26 36.50 -24.68
C LEU A 20 43.60 35.01 -24.72
N ALA A 21 44.80 34.63 -24.34
CA ALA A 21 45.17 33.22 -24.27
C ALA A 21 44.77 32.62 -22.91
N GLU A 22 44.17 31.43 -22.94
CA GLU A 22 43.93 30.64 -21.73
C GLU A 22 45.25 30.38 -21.00
N GLY A 23 45.23 30.55 -19.68
CA GLY A 23 46.38 30.37 -18.82
C GLY A 23 47.48 31.41 -19.00
N ALA A 24 47.16 32.55 -19.62
CA ALA A 24 48.08 33.66 -19.80
C ALA A 24 47.45 35.00 -19.36
N VAL A 25 48.31 36.00 -19.22
CA VAL A 25 47.94 37.37 -18.91
C VAL A 25 48.09 38.22 -20.17
N THR A 26 47.03 38.97 -20.52
CA THR A 26 47.04 40.01 -21.55
C THR A 26 46.88 41.38 -20.89
N GLU A 27 47.86 42.25 -21.12
CA GLU A 27 47.87 43.62 -20.59
C GLU A 27 47.43 44.62 -21.67
N VAL A 28 46.44 45.44 -21.35
CA VAL A 28 45.96 46.56 -22.15
C VAL A 28 46.56 47.85 -21.61
N VAL A 29 47.48 48.43 -22.38
CA VAL A 29 48.31 49.56 -21.98
C VAL A 29 47.97 50.78 -22.83
N GLY A 30 48.05 51.98 -22.25
CA GLY A 30 47.86 53.22 -22.99
C GLY A 30 47.74 54.45 -22.09
N PRO A 31 47.75 55.67 -22.64
CA PRO A 31 47.60 56.89 -21.84
C PRO A 31 46.21 56.98 -21.19
N ASN A 32 46.06 57.89 -20.23
CA ASN A 32 44.76 58.19 -19.64
C ASN A 32 43.76 58.62 -20.72
N ALA A 33 42.49 58.25 -20.53
CA ALA A 33 41.41 58.43 -21.50
C ALA A 33 41.53 57.66 -22.83
N ALA A 34 42.52 56.76 -23.00
CA ALA A 34 42.67 55.98 -24.24
C ALA A 34 41.60 54.91 -24.51
N GLY A 35 40.70 54.62 -23.56
CA GLY A 35 39.68 53.58 -23.69
C GLY A 35 39.94 52.27 -22.92
N LYS A 36 40.98 52.20 -22.07
CA LYS A 36 41.33 50.99 -21.30
C LYS A 36 40.19 50.47 -20.41
N THR A 37 39.62 51.33 -19.56
CA THR A 37 38.44 50.98 -18.75
C THR A 37 37.24 50.62 -19.64
N SER A 38 37.13 51.18 -20.85
CA SER A 38 36.07 50.80 -21.79
C SER A 38 36.24 49.37 -22.31
N VAL A 39 37.49 48.92 -22.51
CA VAL A 39 37.79 47.51 -22.80
C VAL A 39 37.38 46.62 -21.63
N ALA A 40 37.74 46.98 -20.39
CA ALA A 40 37.32 46.23 -19.21
C ALA A 40 35.79 46.14 -19.10
N VAL A 41 35.07 47.24 -19.32
CA VAL A 41 33.59 47.27 -19.30
C VAL A 41 32.98 46.37 -20.37
N ALA A 42 33.54 46.36 -21.59
CA ALA A 42 33.07 45.47 -22.65
C ALA A 42 33.32 43.99 -22.31
N ALA A 43 34.51 43.67 -21.80
CA ALA A 43 34.83 42.32 -21.34
C ALA A 43 33.91 41.88 -20.19
N GLN A 44 33.64 42.75 -19.22
CA GLN A 44 32.70 42.50 -18.13
C GLN A 44 31.29 42.17 -18.64
N ALA A 45 30.77 42.96 -19.59
CA ALA A 45 29.43 42.72 -20.15
C ALA A 45 29.33 41.36 -20.85
N LEU A 46 30.33 41.01 -21.65
CA LEU A 46 30.35 39.77 -22.43
C LEU A 46 30.55 38.55 -21.54
N THR A 47 31.52 38.59 -20.64
CA THR A 47 31.90 37.43 -19.80
C THR A 47 30.84 37.07 -18.76
N THR A 48 30.15 38.07 -18.21
CA THR A 48 29.08 37.87 -17.23
C THR A 48 27.69 37.78 -17.87
N GLN A 49 27.60 38.00 -19.19
CA GLN A 49 26.34 38.15 -19.93
C GLN A 49 25.40 39.25 -19.37
N ASN A 50 25.96 40.24 -18.67
CA ASN A 50 25.23 41.36 -18.12
C ASN A 50 25.33 42.58 -19.06
N PRO A 51 24.24 43.00 -19.74
CA PRO A 51 24.28 44.15 -20.65
C PRO A 51 24.41 45.51 -19.94
N ASN A 52 24.46 45.53 -18.60
CA ASN A 52 24.63 46.71 -17.77
C ASN A 52 25.68 46.49 -16.66
N PRO A 53 26.96 46.25 -16.99
CA PRO A 53 27.98 45.92 -16.00
C PRO A 53 28.18 47.01 -14.94
N VAL A 54 28.00 48.28 -15.28
CA VAL A 54 28.17 49.42 -14.36
C VAL A 54 26.90 49.72 -13.54
N ASN A 55 25.83 48.94 -13.69
CA ASN A 55 24.56 49.11 -12.98
C ASN A 55 23.96 50.53 -13.08
N LEU A 56 24.04 51.13 -14.28
CA LEU A 56 23.42 52.42 -14.56
C LEU A 56 21.89 52.31 -14.44
N SER A 57 21.24 53.42 -14.09
CA SER A 57 19.77 53.52 -13.97
C SER A 57 19.21 54.67 -14.80
N GLY A 58 17.97 54.53 -15.29
CA GLY A 58 17.25 55.61 -15.99
C GLY A 58 17.26 55.50 -17.51
N ALA A 59 16.62 56.47 -18.19
CA ALA A 59 16.39 56.42 -19.64
C ALA A 59 17.66 56.58 -20.49
N SER A 60 18.72 57.20 -19.93
CA SER A 60 20.02 57.45 -20.57
C SER A 60 20.85 56.18 -20.76
N ILE A 61 20.52 55.09 -20.07
CA ILE A 61 21.25 53.82 -20.14
C ILE A 61 21.36 53.26 -21.57
N ARG A 62 20.32 53.47 -22.38
CA ARG A 62 20.19 52.96 -23.76
C ARG A 62 21.22 53.52 -24.73
N THR A 63 21.89 54.61 -24.36
CA THR A 63 22.91 55.26 -25.18
C THR A 63 24.20 55.56 -24.40
N ALA A 64 24.23 55.28 -23.10
CA ALA A 64 25.36 55.67 -22.22
C ALA A 64 26.68 54.98 -22.57
N TYR A 65 26.62 53.78 -23.16
CA TYR A 65 27.80 53.00 -23.52
C TYR A 65 28.28 53.22 -24.97
N ILE A 66 27.62 54.09 -25.74
CA ILE A 66 27.95 54.35 -27.15
C ILE A 66 29.09 55.38 -27.20
N HIS A 67 30.08 55.17 -28.07
CA HIS A 67 31.16 56.12 -28.32
C HIS A 67 30.61 57.47 -28.81
N GLU A 68 31.23 58.57 -28.36
CA GLU A 68 30.74 59.91 -28.68
C GLU A 68 30.83 60.17 -30.20
N GLY A 69 29.71 60.56 -30.81
CA GLY A 69 29.63 60.85 -32.24
C GLY A 69 29.42 59.64 -33.16
N SER A 70 29.39 58.41 -32.62
CA SER A 70 29.16 57.19 -33.39
C SER A 70 27.68 56.89 -33.63
N ASP A 71 27.39 56.10 -34.67
CA ASP A 71 26.04 55.58 -34.94
C ASP A 71 25.66 54.54 -33.87
N PRO A 72 24.54 54.72 -33.14
CA PRO A 72 24.09 53.75 -32.15
C PRO A 72 23.93 52.32 -32.64
N ASP A 73 23.67 52.11 -33.94
CA ASP A 73 23.44 50.78 -34.50
C ASP A 73 24.76 50.06 -34.86
N THR A 74 25.89 50.77 -34.85
CA THR A 74 27.25 50.22 -35.08
C THR A 74 28.00 49.91 -33.78
N ALA A 75 27.51 50.35 -32.63
CA ALA A 75 28.12 50.09 -31.33
C ALA A 75 27.91 48.62 -30.90
N MET A 76 29.00 47.88 -30.73
CA MET A 76 28.97 46.46 -30.42
C MET A 76 30.31 45.98 -29.83
N ALA A 77 30.26 45.00 -28.94
CA ALA A 77 31.42 44.18 -28.63
C ALA A 77 31.09 42.71 -28.87
N ALA A 78 32.07 41.93 -29.27
CA ALA A 78 31.95 40.49 -29.43
C ALA A 78 33.13 39.77 -28.79
N LEU A 79 32.89 38.57 -28.28
CA LEU A 79 33.91 37.67 -27.77
C LEU A 79 33.72 36.32 -28.46
N ASP A 80 34.72 35.85 -29.21
CA ASP A 80 34.67 34.50 -29.78
C ASP A 80 35.52 33.54 -28.97
N HIS A 81 35.02 32.31 -28.79
CA HIS A 81 35.77 31.21 -28.21
C HIS A 81 35.12 29.86 -28.56
N ASN A 82 35.91 28.89 -29.02
CA ASN A 82 35.48 27.51 -29.31
C ASN A 82 34.16 27.43 -30.12
N ASP A 83 34.12 28.06 -31.30
CA ASP A 83 32.96 28.14 -32.20
C ASP A 83 31.71 28.84 -31.63
N HIS A 84 31.84 29.47 -30.46
CA HIS A 84 30.81 30.28 -29.84
C HIS A 84 31.17 31.76 -29.89
N GLU A 85 30.15 32.61 -30.07
CA GLU A 85 30.27 34.06 -30.07
C GLU A 85 29.29 34.64 -29.04
N TRP A 86 29.80 35.51 -28.16
CA TRP A 86 29.00 36.38 -27.31
C TRP A 86 29.02 37.77 -27.91
N VAL A 87 27.88 38.44 -28.01
CA VAL A 87 27.74 39.76 -28.62
C VAL A 87 26.98 40.68 -27.68
N TRP A 88 27.61 41.78 -27.29
CA TRP A 88 26.99 42.85 -26.52
C TRP A 88 26.65 44.03 -27.43
N ARG A 89 25.39 44.49 -27.35
CA ARG A 89 24.90 45.68 -28.03
C ARG A 89 24.37 46.68 -26.99
N PRO A 90 25.01 47.86 -26.82
CA PRO A 90 24.51 48.93 -25.96
C PRO A 90 23.07 49.36 -26.21
N LYS A 91 22.61 49.23 -27.46
CA LYS A 91 21.24 49.50 -27.89
C LYS A 91 20.78 48.29 -28.75
N PRO A 92 19.73 47.54 -28.36
CA PRO A 92 18.75 47.80 -27.30
C PRO A 92 19.19 47.36 -25.88
N GLN A 93 20.49 47.28 -25.58
CA GLN A 93 21.05 46.84 -24.30
C GLN A 93 20.87 45.33 -24.08
N THR A 94 21.51 44.54 -24.95
CA THR A 94 21.41 43.08 -24.95
C THR A 94 22.80 42.46 -25.02
N VAL A 95 22.99 41.35 -24.31
CA VAL A 95 24.05 40.39 -24.59
C VAL A 95 23.40 39.14 -25.17
N THR A 96 23.87 38.68 -26.31
CA THR A 96 23.45 37.41 -26.93
C THR A 96 24.62 36.45 -26.91
N GLY A 97 24.35 35.16 -26.70
CA GLY A 97 25.36 34.11 -26.69
C GLY A 97 24.70 32.73 -26.60
N PRO A 98 25.50 31.67 -26.46
CA PRO A 98 24.99 30.31 -26.30
C PRO A 98 24.15 30.20 -25.03
N THR A 99 22.89 29.80 -25.15
CA THR A 99 21.96 29.67 -23.99
C THR A 99 22.21 28.44 -23.13
N GLN A 100 23.02 27.50 -23.61
CA GLN A 100 23.34 26.23 -22.93
C GLN A 100 24.68 26.27 -22.19
N LEU A 101 25.42 27.37 -22.27
CA LEU A 101 26.71 27.53 -21.61
C LEU A 101 26.59 28.51 -20.45
N ASP A 102 27.29 28.17 -19.36
CA ASP A 102 27.45 29.08 -18.24
C ASP A 102 28.22 30.34 -18.66
N PRO A 103 28.03 31.47 -17.95
CA PRO A 103 28.86 32.65 -18.12
C PRO A 103 30.35 32.32 -18.02
N LEU A 104 31.17 33.00 -18.83
CA LEU A 104 32.63 32.81 -18.84
C LEU A 104 33.30 33.35 -17.58
N ALA A 105 32.64 34.24 -16.83
CA ALA A 105 33.10 34.75 -15.56
C ALA A 105 31.93 35.03 -14.62
N THR A 106 32.15 34.84 -13.32
CA THR A 106 31.24 35.35 -12.29
C THR A 106 31.35 36.88 -12.19
N HIS A 107 30.36 37.52 -11.57
CA HIS A 107 30.41 38.97 -11.30
C HIS A 107 31.63 39.35 -10.45
N GLN A 108 32.10 38.44 -9.61
CA GLN A 108 33.28 38.56 -8.79
C GLN A 108 34.54 38.55 -9.65
N ALA A 109 34.75 37.51 -10.47
CA ALA A 109 35.92 37.39 -11.36
C ALA A 109 36.02 38.52 -12.40
N ALA A 110 34.89 39.08 -12.81
CA ALA A 110 34.82 40.23 -13.71
C ALA A 110 35.03 41.59 -12.99
N GLY A 111 35.11 41.61 -11.65
CA GLY A 111 35.33 42.83 -10.88
C GLY A 111 34.10 43.72 -10.70
N LEU A 112 32.88 43.18 -10.87
CA LEU A 112 31.61 43.90 -10.68
C LEU A 112 31.14 43.95 -9.22
N ILE A 113 31.74 43.13 -8.35
CA ILE A 113 31.48 43.11 -6.90
C ILE A 113 32.70 43.65 -6.17
N ASP A 114 32.56 44.81 -5.52
CA ASP A 114 33.59 45.39 -4.66
C ASP A 114 33.39 44.93 -3.20
N PHE A 115 34.23 43.99 -2.76
CA PHE A 115 34.22 43.45 -1.38
C PHE A 115 34.83 44.42 -0.36
N CYS A 116 35.60 45.41 -0.82
CA CYS A 116 36.23 46.43 0.03
C CYS A 116 35.33 47.66 0.25
N SER A 117 34.22 47.76 -0.48
CA SER A 117 33.22 48.83 -0.32
C SER A 117 32.35 48.69 0.93
N GLN A 118 31.75 49.79 1.38
CA GLN A 118 30.77 49.80 2.47
C GLN A 118 29.41 49.27 1.98
N ARG A 119 29.31 47.96 1.74
CA ARG A 119 28.04 47.27 1.49
C ARG A 119 27.34 46.86 2.78
N PRO A 120 26.01 46.66 2.80
CA PRO A 120 25.33 46.02 3.92
C PRO A 120 25.91 44.61 4.17
N ALA A 121 26.08 44.23 5.45
CA ALA A 121 26.65 42.92 5.82
C ALA A 121 25.90 41.73 5.19
N ARG A 122 24.57 41.84 5.09
CA ARG A 122 23.74 40.83 4.44
C ARG A 122 24.12 40.61 2.98
N GLN A 123 24.33 41.68 2.23
CA GLN A 123 24.65 41.60 0.81
C GLN A 123 26.05 41.01 0.60
N ARG A 124 27.02 41.36 1.46
CA ARG A 124 28.36 40.75 1.42
C ARG A 124 28.31 39.24 1.66
N ALA A 125 27.52 38.80 2.63
CA ALA A 125 27.36 37.37 2.92
C ALA A 125 26.66 36.63 1.76
N GLU A 126 25.66 37.24 1.12
CA GLU A 126 24.99 36.69 -0.07
C GLU A 126 25.95 36.56 -1.26
N ASP A 127 26.72 37.63 -1.56
CA ASP A 127 27.73 37.65 -2.62
C ASP A 127 28.84 36.60 -2.37
N LEU A 128 29.28 36.46 -1.12
CA LEU A 128 30.29 35.47 -0.72
C LEU A 128 29.77 34.04 -0.84
N GLN A 129 28.55 33.77 -0.35
CA GLN A 129 27.94 32.44 -0.47
C GLN A 129 27.77 32.01 -1.92
N ALA A 130 27.38 32.93 -2.79
CA ALA A 130 27.25 32.66 -4.23
C ALA A 130 28.60 32.30 -4.90
N SER A 131 29.73 32.69 -4.30
CA SER A 131 31.06 32.41 -4.84
C SER A 131 31.72 31.16 -4.26
N LEU A 132 31.40 30.84 -3.00
CA LEU A 132 32.08 29.77 -2.25
C LEU A 132 31.31 28.46 -2.22
N LEU A 133 29.99 28.50 -2.33
CA LEU A 133 29.20 27.28 -2.44
C LEU A 133 29.39 26.73 -3.85
N PRO A 134 29.68 25.42 -3.97
CA PRO A 134 29.74 24.79 -5.28
C PRO A 134 28.34 24.73 -5.90
N ASP A 135 28.27 24.23 -7.13
CA ASP A 135 27.01 23.99 -7.82
C ASP A 135 25.98 23.32 -6.89
N PRO A 136 24.70 23.73 -6.91
CA PRO A 136 23.65 23.14 -6.10
C PRO A 136 23.63 21.60 -6.10
N GLU A 137 23.98 20.97 -7.22
CA GLU A 137 24.00 19.52 -7.37
C GLU A 137 25.19 18.88 -6.62
N ALA A 138 26.36 19.51 -6.61
CA ALA A 138 27.49 19.04 -5.81
C ALA A 138 27.20 19.13 -4.29
N VAL A 139 26.41 20.12 -3.87
CA VAL A 139 25.95 20.23 -2.47
C VAL A 139 24.93 19.12 -2.15
N ILE A 140 24.11 18.73 -3.12
CA ILE A 140 23.19 17.61 -3.01
C ILE A 140 23.94 16.28 -2.91
N ASP A 141 24.99 16.06 -3.70
CA ASP A 141 25.81 14.86 -3.63
C ASP A 141 26.48 14.71 -2.25
N GLU A 142 27.04 15.78 -1.69
CA GLU A 142 27.58 15.75 -0.31
C GLU A 142 26.47 15.51 0.73
N LEU A 143 25.26 16.01 0.50
CA LEU A 143 24.11 15.70 1.37
C LEU A 143 23.76 14.22 1.29
N VAL A 144 23.73 13.65 0.09
CA VAL A 144 23.49 12.24 -0.12
C VAL A 144 24.58 11.42 0.59
N ASP A 145 25.85 11.73 0.38
CA ASP A 145 26.98 11.03 1.02
C ASP A 145 26.97 11.16 2.56
N ALA A 146 26.61 12.33 3.11
CA ALA A 146 26.47 12.53 4.54
C ALA A 146 25.32 11.72 5.17
N LEU A 147 24.31 11.36 4.37
CA LEU A 147 23.14 10.61 4.79
C LEU A 147 23.24 9.10 4.46
N GLN A 148 24.06 8.72 3.48
CA GLN A 148 24.32 7.35 3.08
C GLN A 148 24.86 6.52 4.26
N GLY A 149 24.48 5.23 4.30
CA GLY A 149 24.88 4.30 5.36
C GLY A 149 24.09 4.43 6.68
N HIS A 150 23.29 5.48 6.84
CA HIS A 150 22.50 5.72 8.05
C HIS A 150 20.98 5.75 7.81
N LEU A 151 20.54 5.88 6.55
CA LEU A 151 19.13 6.07 6.19
C LEU A 151 18.68 5.13 5.06
N LEU A 152 17.35 5.05 4.87
CA LEU A 152 16.74 4.36 3.75
C LEU A 152 16.85 5.21 2.47
N PRO A 153 17.01 4.61 1.28
CA PRO A 153 17.10 5.35 0.01
C PRO A 153 15.94 6.35 -0.20
N ASP A 154 14.70 5.93 0.06
CA ASP A 154 13.52 6.78 -0.09
C ASP A 154 13.55 8.05 0.79
N ASP A 155 14.15 7.96 1.99
CA ASP A 155 14.27 9.11 2.89
C ASP A 155 15.27 10.14 2.34
N ILE A 156 16.34 9.67 1.69
CA ILE A 156 17.36 10.50 1.05
C ILE A 156 16.78 11.13 -0.22
N ASP A 157 16.16 10.34 -1.09
CA ASP A 157 15.55 10.81 -2.33
C ASP A 157 14.48 11.86 -2.05
N GLY A 158 13.64 11.62 -1.04
CA GLY A 158 12.65 12.60 -0.59
C GLY A 158 13.29 13.89 -0.07
N ALA A 159 14.41 13.82 0.65
CA ALA A 159 15.12 15.01 1.11
C ALA A 159 15.69 15.83 -0.04
N VAL A 160 16.31 15.16 -1.01
CA VAL A 160 16.85 15.78 -2.23
C VAL A 160 15.74 16.44 -3.04
N GLU A 161 14.61 15.77 -3.24
CA GLU A 161 13.47 16.32 -3.97
C GLU A 161 12.92 17.59 -3.30
N TYR A 162 12.74 17.59 -1.99
CA TYR A 162 12.31 18.79 -1.26
C TYR A 162 13.32 19.93 -1.37
N VAL A 163 14.62 19.64 -1.31
CA VAL A 163 15.66 20.66 -1.48
C VAL A 163 15.61 21.27 -2.89
N ARG A 164 15.45 20.45 -3.93
CA ARG A 164 15.36 20.93 -5.33
C ARG A 164 14.11 21.77 -5.57
N ASN A 165 12.97 21.37 -5.03
CA ASN A 165 11.68 22.02 -5.30
C ASN A 165 11.43 23.25 -4.42
N ASP A 166 11.72 23.16 -3.12
CA ASP A 166 11.31 24.16 -2.12
C ASP A 166 12.51 24.83 -1.43
N GLY A 167 13.71 24.29 -1.60
CA GLY A 167 14.93 24.77 -0.95
C GLY A 167 15.18 24.19 0.45
N TRP A 168 16.36 24.52 0.99
CA TRP A 168 16.92 23.92 2.22
C TRP A 168 16.08 24.13 3.48
N ARG A 169 15.64 25.37 3.75
CA ARG A 169 14.90 25.68 4.99
C ARG A 169 13.51 25.02 5.04
N PRO A 170 12.72 25.04 3.95
CA PRO A 170 11.47 24.27 3.91
C PRO A 170 11.69 22.78 4.08
N ALA A 171 12.71 22.21 3.41
CA ALA A 171 13.06 20.79 3.55
C ALA A 171 13.41 20.43 5.01
N GLU A 172 14.31 21.18 5.66
CA GLU A 172 14.65 21.03 7.08
C GLU A 172 13.40 20.97 7.96
N LYS A 173 12.48 21.93 7.75
CA LYS A 173 11.24 22.04 8.54
C LYS A 173 10.36 20.81 8.36
N VAL A 174 10.17 20.31 7.14
CA VAL A 174 9.34 19.14 6.85
C VAL A 174 9.84 17.91 7.61
N PHE A 175 11.14 17.62 7.54
CA PHE A 175 11.72 16.48 8.24
C PHE A 175 11.70 16.65 9.76
N ARG A 176 11.91 17.87 10.26
CA ARG A 176 11.77 18.18 11.69
C ARG A 176 10.35 17.96 12.20
N ASP A 177 9.34 18.36 11.42
CA ASP A 177 7.93 18.14 11.75
C ASP A 177 7.57 16.64 11.70
N ARG A 178 8.09 15.88 10.73
CA ARG A 178 7.92 14.41 10.68
C ARG A 178 8.53 13.72 11.90
N ALA A 179 9.74 14.12 12.31
CA ALA A 179 10.37 13.62 13.53
C ALA A 179 9.54 13.94 14.78
N LYS A 180 9.00 15.17 14.87
CA LYS A 180 8.12 15.59 15.97
C LYS A 180 6.81 14.79 16.02
N ASN A 181 6.22 14.49 14.87
CA ASN A 181 5.00 13.69 14.77
C ASN A 181 5.26 12.24 15.20
N ALA A 182 6.34 11.62 14.72
CA ALA A 182 6.74 10.27 15.15
C ALA A 182 7.03 10.21 16.65
N LYS A 183 7.66 11.25 17.21
CA LYS A 183 7.87 11.40 18.66
C LYS A 183 6.54 11.43 19.41
N THR A 184 5.59 12.24 18.95
CA THR A 184 4.26 12.35 19.57
C THR A 184 3.52 11.01 19.55
N GLN A 185 3.56 10.30 18.41
CA GLN A 185 2.96 8.97 18.28
C GLN A 185 3.65 7.95 19.20
N TRP A 186 4.96 8.04 19.40
CA TRP A 186 5.69 7.20 20.33
C TRP A 186 5.23 7.44 21.78
N GLU A 187 5.07 8.71 22.18
CA GLU A 187 4.57 9.07 23.52
C GLU A 187 3.13 8.57 23.74
N GLN A 188 2.28 8.65 22.71
CA GLN A 188 0.92 8.10 22.74
C GLN A 188 0.91 6.56 22.84
N THR A 189 1.79 5.89 22.09
CA THR A 189 1.89 4.43 22.05
C THR A 189 2.40 3.88 23.38
N THR A 190 3.39 4.53 24.00
CA THR A 190 4.06 4.04 25.21
C THR A 190 3.48 4.61 26.51
N GLY A 191 2.74 5.71 26.44
CA GLY A 191 2.30 6.47 27.62
C GLY A 191 3.45 7.15 28.39
N ARG A 192 4.67 7.14 27.85
CA ARG A 192 5.86 7.74 28.47
C ARG A 192 6.32 8.96 27.68
N ARG A 193 6.98 9.90 28.36
CA ARG A 193 7.65 11.02 27.67
C ARG A 193 8.85 10.50 26.89
N TYR A 194 9.00 10.93 25.64
CA TYR A 194 10.06 10.46 24.78
C TYR A 194 11.42 10.99 25.23
N GLY A 195 12.38 10.08 25.35
CA GLY A 195 13.80 10.37 25.45
C GLY A 195 14.58 9.37 24.60
N PRO A 196 15.62 9.76 23.83
CA PRO A 196 16.30 8.87 22.88
C PRO A 196 16.82 7.58 23.53
N LYS A 197 17.50 7.70 24.68
CA LYS A 197 18.01 6.54 25.45
C LYS A 197 16.89 5.65 25.98
N LEU A 198 15.80 6.25 26.46
CA LEU A 198 14.65 5.49 26.94
C LEU A 198 13.99 4.74 25.78
N ALA A 199 13.80 5.41 24.64
CA ALA A 199 13.07 4.87 23.51
C ALA A 199 13.80 3.73 22.78
N ALA A 200 15.13 3.72 22.80
CA ALA A 200 15.94 2.64 22.24
C ALA A 200 15.68 1.31 22.96
N ASP A 201 15.71 1.34 24.30
CA ASP A 201 15.61 0.14 25.16
C ASP A 201 14.23 -0.02 25.80
N TRP A 202 13.21 0.71 25.30
CA TRP A 202 11.89 0.71 25.92
C TRP A 202 11.19 -0.64 25.75
N LEU A 203 10.64 -1.14 26.85
CA LEU A 203 9.80 -2.32 26.91
C LEU A 203 8.44 -1.96 27.53
N PRO A 204 7.33 -2.54 27.03
CA PRO A 204 6.03 -2.48 27.67
C PRO A 204 6.05 -2.99 29.12
N ASP A 205 5.11 -2.52 29.93
CA ASP A 205 4.87 -3.10 31.24
C ASP A 205 4.46 -4.59 31.07
N ASN A 206 4.96 -5.47 31.96
CA ASN A 206 4.79 -6.93 31.89
C ASN A 206 5.45 -7.63 30.69
N TRP A 207 6.50 -7.04 30.10
CA TRP A 207 7.31 -7.71 29.08
C TRP A 207 8.03 -8.96 29.64
N HIS A 208 8.05 -10.04 28.86
CA HIS A 208 8.76 -11.28 29.18
C HIS A 208 9.92 -11.52 28.20
N ALA A 209 11.05 -12.03 28.68
CA ALA A 209 12.26 -12.24 27.87
C ALA A 209 12.03 -13.21 26.69
N ASP A 210 11.12 -14.16 26.84
CA ASP A 210 10.75 -15.10 25.77
C ASP A 210 10.09 -14.42 24.56
N TRP A 211 9.71 -13.15 24.68
CA TRP A 211 9.09 -12.37 23.60
C TRP A 211 10.09 -11.52 22.81
N ASP A 212 11.37 -11.49 23.21
CA ASP A 212 12.40 -10.64 22.59
C ASP A 212 12.56 -10.89 21.08
N ARG A 213 12.31 -12.12 20.64
CA ARG A 213 12.39 -12.53 19.22
C ARG A 213 11.02 -12.73 18.57
N LEU A 214 9.94 -12.52 19.31
CA LEU A 214 8.59 -12.76 18.80
C LEU A 214 8.20 -11.62 17.86
N THR A 215 7.78 -11.97 16.65
CA THR A 215 7.23 -11.05 15.68
C THR A 215 5.76 -10.75 15.98
N VAL A 216 5.25 -9.64 15.43
CA VAL A 216 3.82 -9.32 15.54
C VAL A 216 2.94 -10.40 14.89
N ALA A 217 3.39 -10.98 13.78
CA ALA A 217 2.67 -12.04 13.07
C ALA A 217 2.55 -13.32 13.90
N GLU A 218 3.65 -13.77 14.54
CA GLU A 218 3.62 -14.96 15.42
C GLU A 218 2.74 -14.72 16.66
N ALA A 219 2.75 -13.51 17.22
CA ALA A 219 1.87 -13.18 18.34
C ALA A 219 0.38 -13.13 17.93
N GLU A 220 0.11 -12.73 16.69
CA GLU A 220 -1.24 -12.73 16.11
C GLU A 220 -1.72 -14.16 15.79
N GLU A 221 -0.84 -15.03 15.30
CA GLU A 221 -1.10 -16.46 15.10
C GLU A 221 -1.48 -17.15 16.42
N ARG A 222 -0.70 -16.94 17.49
CA ARG A 222 -1.04 -17.45 18.83
C ARG A 222 -2.42 -17.02 19.32
N LEU A 223 -2.82 -15.77 19.03
CA LEU A 223 -4.16 -15.28 19.38
C LEU A 223 -5.27 -15.98 18.59
N VAL A 224 -5.03 -16.25 17.30
CA VAL A 224 -5.97 -16.97 16.44
C VAL A 224 -6.10 -18.41 16.92
N GLU A 225 -5.00 -19.11 17.17
CA GLU A 225 -5.01 -20.49 17.68
C GLU A 225 -5.78 -20.62 19.00
N ALA A 226 -5.52 -19.73 19.97
CA ALA A 226 -6.22 -19.74 21.26
C ALA A 226 -7.73 -19.44 21.10
N ARG A 227 -8.10 -18.57 20.16
CA ARG A 227 -9.51 -18.28 19.85
C ARG A 227 -10.20 -19.47 19.21
N ASP A 228 -9.58 -20.08 18.20
CA ASP A 228 -10.13 -21.24 17.49
C ASP A 228 -10.32 -22.43 18.43
N LEU A 229 -9.41 -22.62 19.39
CA LEU A 229 -9.56 -23.62 20.45
C LEU A 229 -10.80 -23.36 21.31
N LEU A 230 -10.99 -22.13 21.80
CA LEU A 230 -12.14 -21.77 22.63
C LEU A 230 -13.47 -21.89 21.86
N ASP A 231 -13.50 -21.44 20.61
CA ASP A 231 -14.67 -21.55 19.74
C ASP A 231 -15.00 -23.02 19.43
N GLY A 232 -13.98 -23.84 19.22
CA GLY A 232 -14.10 -25.29 19.11
C GLY A 232 -14.78 -25.92 20.34
N LEU A 233 -14.33 -25.57 21.55
CA LEU A 233 -14.91 -26.06 22.80
C LEU A 233 -16.36 -25.60 23.00
N HIS A 234 -16.69 -24.35 22.67
CA HIS A 234 -18.07 -23.85 22.71
C HIS A 234 -18.99 -24.57 21.72
N SER A 235 -18.50 -24.87 20.51
CA SER A 235 -19.29 -25.61 19.51
C SER A 235 -19.66 -27.01 19.99
N VAL A 236 -18.73 -27.72 20.63
CA VAL A 236 -18.97 -29.05 21.21
C VAL A 236 -20.06 -28.98 22.28
N LYS A 237 -19.98 -28.01 23.21
CA LYS A 237 -20.98 -27.83 24.28
C LYS A 237 -22.38 -27.54 23.73
N ALA A 238 -22.49 -26.74 22.68
CA ALA A 238 -23.77 -26.42 22.06
C ALA A 238 -24.40 -27.68 21.43
N ILE A 239 -23.61 -28.50 20.73
CA ILE A 239 -24.07 -29.75 20.11
C ILE A 239 -24.50 -30.76 21.19
N THR A 240 -23.71 -30.94 22.25
CA THR A 240 -24.03 -31.87 23.33
C THR A 240 -25.26 -31.44 24.11
N GLN A 241 -25.46 -30.14 24.35
CA GLN A 241 -26.66 -29.62 25.03
C GLN A 241 -27.93 -29.86 24.19
N VAL A 242 -27.89 -29.60 22.88
CA VAL A 242 -29.03 -29.88 21.98
C VAL A 242 -29.36 -31.37 21.95
N GLN A 243 -28.35 -32.25 21.98
CA GLN A 243 -28.55 -33.70 22.06
C GLN A 243 -29.14 -34.12 23.42
N ALA A 244 -28.67 -33.53 24.52
CA ALA A 244 -29.20 -33.78 25.86
C ALA A 244 -30.68 -33.37 25.99
N ASP A 245 -31.03 -32.16 25.53
CA ASP A 245 -32.40 -31.64 25.58
C ASP A 245 -33.36 -32.51 24.73
N ARG A 246 -32.91 -32.97 23.55
CA ARG A 246 -33.66 -33.92 22.72
C ARG A 246 -33.87 -35.26 23.40
N ALA A 247 -32.82 -35.82 24.00
CA ALA A 247 -32.91 -37.10 24.72
C ALA A 247 -33.83 -37.00 25.95
N GLU A 248 -33.81 -35.88 26.68
CA GLU A 248 -34.68 -35.66 27.84
C GLU A 248 -36.15 -35.50 27.44
N ALA A 249 -36.45 -34.74 26.39
CA ALA A 249 -37.79 -34.64 25.83
C ALA A 249 -38.30 -36.02 25.35
N ALA A 250 -37.45 -36.81 24.70
CA ALA A 250 -37.77 -38.16 24.27
C ALA A 250 -38.07 -39.11 25.45
N LYS A 251 -37.29 -39.04 26.54
CA LYS A 251 -37.55 -39.82 27.77
C LYS A 251 -38.90 -39.49 28.41
N LEU A 252 -39.30 -38.22 28.40
CA LEU A 252 -40.58 -37.79 28.98
C LEU A 252 -41.78 -38.27 28.14
N LEU A 253 -41.64 -38.27 26.81
CA LEU A 253 -42.70 -38.67 25.87
C LEU A 253 -42.82 -40.20 25.71
N LEU A 254 -41.72 -40.95 25.85
CA LEU A 254 -41.67 -42.38 25.57
C LEU A 254 -42.66 -43.23 26.40
N PRO A 255 -42.89 -42.99 27.71
CA PRO A 255 -43.88 -43.72 28.49
C PRO A 255 -45.31 -43.53 27.96
N GLN A 256 -45.65 -42.29 27.57
CA GLN A 256 -46.97 -41.97 27.04
C GLN A 256 -47.18 -42.66 25.69
N LEU A 257 -46.21 -42.57 24.77
CA LEU A 257 -46.27 -43.24 23.46
C LEU A 257 -46.42 -44.76 23.61
N LYS A 258 -45.70 -45.38 24.55
CA LYS A 258 -45.83 -46.81 24.85
C LYS A 258 -47.21 -47.17 25.39
N SER A 259 -47.77 -46.34 26.28
CA SER A 259 -49.12 -46.51 26.80
C SER A 259 -50.16 -46.42 25.68
N ASP A 260 -50.07 -45.40 24.83
CA ASP A 260 -50.99 -45.19 23.71
C ASP A 260 -50.91 -46.34 22.69
N TYR A 261 -49.70 -46.81 22.38
CA TYR A 261 -49.50 -48.00 21.54
C TYR A 261 -50.20 -49.23 22.12
N GLN A 262 -50.05 -49.48 23.43
CA GLN A 262 -50.69 -50.62 24.10
C GLN A 262 -52.21 -50.52 24.07
N GLN A 263 -52.79 -49.33 24.29
CA GLN A 263 -54.24 -49.13 24.22
C GLN A 263 -54.80 -49.42 22.82
N ILE A 264 -54.06 -49.06 21.77
CA ILE A 264 -54.46 -49.35 20.39
C ILE A 264 -54.36 -50.85 20.09
N GLU A 265 -53.31 -51.54 20.53
CA GLU A 265 -53.19 -53.00 20.42
C GLU A 265 -54.35 -53.73 21.12
N ASP A 266 -54.70 -53.31 22.34
CA ASP A 266 -55.82 -53.87 23.09
C ASP A 266 -57.15 -53.65 22.35
N ALA A 267 -57.35 -52.48 21.74
CA ALA A 267 -58.53 -52.17 20.92
C ALA A 267 -58.59 -53.01 19.63
N ILE A 268 -57.45 -53.24 18.97
CA ILE A 268 -57.35 -54.14 17.80
C ILE A 268 -57.72 -55.56 18.21
N ALA A 269 -57.20 -56.04 19.34
CA ALA A 269 -57.49 -57.37 19.86
C ALA A 269 -58.99 -57.54 20.19
N ALA A 270 -59.60 -56.54 20.83
CA ALA A 270 -61.04 -56.53 21.13
C ALA A 270 -61.89 -56.57 19.84
N ALA A 271 -61.58 -55.73 18.85
CA ALA A 271 -62.30 -55.71 17.56
C ALA A 271 -62.15 -57.02 16.78
N ARG A 272 -60.98 -57.67 16.84
CA ARG A 272 -60.77 -59.02 16.28
C ARG A 272 -61.62 -60.07 16.98
N SER A 273 -61.62 -60.06 18.32
CA SER A 273 -62.43 -60.99 19.11
C SER A 273 -63.94 -60.83 18.82
N GLU A 274 -64.43 -59.59 18.71
CA GLU A 274 -65.83 -59.32 18.39
C GLU A 274 -66.18 -59.83 16.98
N ARG A 275 -65.31 -59.60 16.00
CA ARG A 275 -65.48 -60.11 14.64
C ARG A 275 -65.48 -61.64 14.60
N ASP A 276 -64.57 -62.28 15.32
CA ASP A 276 -64.45 -63.74 15.34
C ASP A 276 -65.67 -64.38 16.06
N ALA A 277 -66.22 -63.72 17.08
CA ALA A 277 -67.45 -64.13 17.76
C ALA A 277 -68.70 -64.14 16.86
N LEU A 278 -68.71 -63.36 15.76
CA LEU A 278 -69.76 -63.43 14.74
C LEU A 278 -69.82 -64.80 14.05
N GLY A 279 -68.78 -65.63 14.19
CA GLY A 279 -68.81 -67.03 13.78
C GLY A 279 -69.04 -67.21 12.28
N LEU A 280 -68.55 -66.27 11.46
CA LEU A 280 -68.73 -66.28 10.00
C LEU A 280 -68.32 -67.61 9.36
N ASP A 281 -67.25 -68.25 9.86
CA ASP A 281 -66.82 -69.57 9.37
C ASP A 281 -67.85 -70.67 9.68
N ARG A 282 -68.51 -70.62 10.85
CA ARG A 282 -69.59 -71.56 11.21
C ARG A 282 -70.84 -71.32 10.37
N LEU A 283 -71.22 -70.05 10.18
CA LEU A 283 -72.37 -69.70 9.33
C LEU A 283 -72.13 -70.10 7.87
N ARG A 284 -70.91 -69.92 7.37
CA ARG A 284 -70.50 -70.38 6.03
C ARG A 284 -70.57 -71.90 5.90
N ALA A 285 -70.20 -72.64 6.95
CA ALA A 285 -70.37 -74.09 6.99
C ALA A 285 -71.86 -74.49 7.03
N ALA A 286 -72.69 -73.80 7.82
CA ALA A 286 -74.13 -74.07 7.90
C ALA A 286 -74.86 -73.86 6.56
N VAL A 287 -74.49 -72.82 5.79
CA VAL A 287 -74.98 -72.64 4.41
C VAL A 287 -74.63 -73.85 3.54
N ARG A 288 -73.38 -74.31 3.61
CA ARG A 288 -72.90 -75.47 2.85
C ARG A 288 -73.64 -76.75 3.24
N ASP A 289 -73.87 -76.96 4.53
CA ASP A 289 -74.56 -78.14 5.05
C ASP A 289 -76.04 -78.15 4.64
N ALA A 290 -76.72 -77.00 4.74
CA ALA A 290 -78.10 -76.83 4.27
C ALA A 290 -78.23 -77.12 2.76
N GLU A 291 -77.28 -76.64 1.96
CA GLU A 291 -77.21 -76.94 0.53
C GLU A 291 -77.02 -78.44 0.28
N GLY A 292 -76.18 -79.10 1.09
CA GLY A 292 -75.98 -80.56 1.06
C GLY A 292 -77.26 -81.35 1.33
N VAL A 293 -78.02 -80.98 2.37
CA VAL A 293 -79.31 -81.61 2.72
C VAL A 293 -80.32 -81.43 1.59
N ARG A 294 -80.48 -80.20 1.08
CA ARG A 294 -81.38 -79.89 -0.04
C ARG A 294 -81.06 -80.75 -1.26
N ASN A 295 -79.79 -80.89 -1.61
CA ASN A 295 -79.37 -81.72 -2.74
C ASN A 295 -79.65 -83.21 -2.53
N ASN A 296 -79.50 -83.71 -1.30
CA ASN A 296 -79.81 -85.11 -0.97
C ASN A 296 -81.32 -85.40 -1.04
N VAL A 297 -82.16 -84.53 -0.47
CA VAL A 297 -83.62 -84.67 -0.52
C VAL A 297 -84.12 -84.63 -1.96
N LYS A 298 -83.61 -83.70 -2.77
CA LYS A 298 -83.91 -83.62 -4.20
C LYS A 298 -83.61 -84.94 -4.91
N ARG A 299 -82.42 -85.51 -4.68
CA ARG A 299 -82.03 -86.80 -5.28
C ARG A 299 -82.95 -87.95 -4.88
N MET A 300 -83.35 -88.02 -3.60
CA MET A 300 -84.28 -89.05 -3.13
C MET A 300 -85.66 -88.93 -3.78
N ARG A 301 -86.18 -87.70 -3.89
CA ARG A 301 -87.44 -87.39 -4.60
C ARG A 301 -87.36 -87.84 -6.06
N ASP A 302 -86.30 -87.45 -6.76
CA ASP A 302 -86.11 -87.76 -8.18
C ASP A 302 -85.96 -89.28 -8.41
N ASN A 303 -85.32 -90.02 -7.51
CA ASN A 303 -85.24 -91.49 -7.58
C ASN A 303 -86.60 -92.16 -7.45
N ILE A 304 -87.46 -91.71 -6.52
CA ILE A 304 -88.81 -92.27 -6.33
C ILE A 304 -89.70 -91.94 -7.53
N ALA A 305 -89.57 -90.72 -8.08
CA ALA A 305 -90.24 -90.33 -9.31
C ALA A 305 -89.85 -91.23 -10.50
N ALA A 306 -88.58 -91.64 -10.59
CA ALA A 306 -88.13 -92.59 -11.60
C ALA A 306 -88.79 -93.97 -11.41
N GLU A 307 -88.85 -94.51 -10.19
CA GLU A 307 -89.50 -95.80 -9.91
C GLU A 307 -90.99 -95.83 -10.30
N LEU A 308 -91.71 -94.71 -10.09
CA LEU A 308 -93.12 -94.57 -10.49
C LEU A 308 -93.32 -94.58 -12.01
N SER A 309 -92.36 -94.05 -12.77
CA SER A 309 -92.39 -94.07 -14.23
C SER A 309 -92.15 -95.46 -14.82
N ASP A 310 -91.47 -96.34 -14.10
CA ASP A 310 -91.07 -97.68 -14.57
C ASP A 310 -92.07 -98.80 -14.21
N ALA A 311 -93.17 -98.48 -13.52
CA ALA A 311 -94.19 -99.45 -13.14
C ALA A 311 -94.97 -99.97 -14.37
N ALA A 312 -95.09 -101.29 -14.52
CA ALA A 312 -95.78 -101.97 -15.62
C ALA A 312 -97.10 -102.60 -15.14
N LEU A 313 -98.13 -102.67 -15.99
CA LEU A 313 -99.42 -103.28 -15.61
C LEU A 313 -99.41 -104.80 -15.80
N CYS A 314 -99.99 -105.54 -14.86
CA CYS A 314 -100.13 -106.99 -14.95
C CYS A 314 -101.08 -107.39 -16.09
N PRO A 315 -100.68 -108.22 -17.06
CA PRO A 315 -101.54 -108.58 -18.19
C PRO A 315 -102.82 -109.37 -17.81
N HIS A 316 -102.85 -109.96 -16.61
CA HIS A 316 -103.97 -110.81 -16.17
C HIS A 316 -105.03 -110.06 -15.35
N CYS A 317 -104.61 -109.14 -14.49
CA CYS A 317 -105.51 -108.43 -13.57
C CYS A 317 -105.32 -106.91 -13.56
N GLU A 318 -104.48 -106.40 -14.46
CA GLU A 318 -104.18 -104.98 -14.68
C GLU A 318 -103.64 -104.23 -13.45
N LYS A 319 -103.26 -104.95 -12.39
CA LYS A 319 -102.63 -104.34 -11.21
C LYS A 319 -101.17 -103.98 -11.53
N PRO A 320 -100.66 -102.84 -11.04
CA PRO A 320 -99.29 -102.41 -11.29
C PRO A 320 -98.28 -103.34 -10.61
N LEU A 321 -97.21 -103.60 -11.34
CA LEU A 321 -96.11 -104.48 -10.99
C LEU A 321 -94.80 -103.74 -11.21
N LEU A 322 -93.82 -104.05 -10.38
CA LEU A 322 -92.46 -103.59 -10.56
C LEU A 322 -91.56 -104.80 -10.69
N ILE A 323 -90.64 -104.73 -11.64
CA ILE A 323 -89.57 -105.70 -11.73
C ILE A 323 -88.42 -105.16 -10.89
N ASP A 324 -88.33 -105.62 -9.64
CA ASP A 324 -87.23 -105.28 -8.75
C ASP A 324 -86.20 -106.42 -8.76
N ALA A 325 -84.96 -106.09 -9.14
CA ALA A 325 -83.85 -107.03 -9.26
C ALA A 325 -84.21 -108.35 -10.00
N GLY A 326 -84.99 -108.24 -11.08
CA GLY A 326 -85.40 -109.38 -11.92
C GLY A 326 -86.56 -110.22 -11.35
N ARG A 327 -87.19 -109.78 -10.25
CA ARG A 327 -88.40 -110.41 -9.69
C ARG A 327 -89.59 -109.48 -9.84
N VAL A 328 -90.71 -110.05 -10.24
CA VAL A 328 -91.98 -109.33 -10.32
C VAL A 328 -92.56 -109.22 -8.91
N VAL A 329 -92.60 -108.00 -8.38
CA VAL A 329 -93.22 -107.68 -7.09
C VAL A 329 -94.46 -106.81 -7.31
N ALA A 330 -95.42 -106.89 -6.40
CA ALA A 330 -96.58 -106.01 -6.41
C ALA A 330 -96.11 -104.55 -6.21
N PHE A 331 -96.53 -103.65 -7.10
CA PHE A 331 -96.18 -102.24 -6.99
C PHE A 331 -97.30 -101.47 -6.30
N ASP A 332 -96.94 -100.80 -5.21
CA ASP A 332 -97.85 -100.01 -4.41
C ASP A 332 -97.79 -98.54 -4.87
N LEU A 333 -98.65 -98.21 -5.83
CA LEU A 333 -98.68 -96.91 -6.49
C LEU A 333 -99.09 -95.79 -5.53
N ASP A 334 -100.01 -96.07 -4.62
CA ASP A 334 -100.51 -95.10 -3.64
C ASP A 334 -99.40 -94.73 -2.66
N ARG A 335 -98.70 -95.73 -2.11
CA ARG A 335 -97.58 -95.52 -1.19
C ARG A 335 -96.43 -94.73 -1.84
N ARG A 336 -96.09 -95.01 -3.10
CA ARG A 336 -94.99 -94.31 -3.80
C ARG A 336 -95.36 -92.86 -4.14
N THR A 337 -96.62 -92.60 -4.48
CA THR A 337 -97.11 -91.25 -4.75
C THR A 337 -97.10 -90.41 -3.48
N GLU A 338 -97.54 -90.97 -2.36
CA GLU A 338 -97.41 -90.35 -1.02
C GLU A 338 -95.95 -90.01 -0.70
N MET A 339 -95.02 -90.94 -0.96
CA MET A 339 -93.58 -90.69 -0.75
C MET A 339 -93.02 -89.55 -1.61
N ILE A 340 -93.52 -89.32 -2.83
CA ILE A 340 -93.10 -88.16 -3.64
C ILE A 340 -93.60 -86.87 -3.00
N THR A 341 -94.89 -86.80 -2.65
CA THR A 341 -95.48 -85.61 -2.04
C THR A 341 -94.78 -85.25 -0.71
N GLU A 342 -94.46 -86.25 0.11
CA GLU A 342 -93.66 -86.07 1.33
C GLU A 342 -92.25 -85.51 1.02
N ARG A 343 -91.61 -85.97 -0.05
CA ARG A 343 -90.27 -85.52 -0.44
C ARG A 343 -90.26 -84.16 -1.13
N GLU A 344 -91.32 -83.79 -1.82
CA GLU A 344 -91.51 -82.44 -2.36
C GLU A 344 -91.69 -81.42 -1.24
N ALA A 345 -92.53 -81.73 -0.26
CA ALA A 345 -92.65 -80.93 0.96
C ALA A 345 -91.30 -80.82 1.70
N ALA A 346 -90.54 -81.92 1.79
CA ALA A 346 -89.20 -81.90 2.38
C ALA A 346 -88.18 -81.09 1.56
N LEU A 347 -88.30 -81.06 0.24
CA LEU A 347 -87.42 -80.28 -0.65
C LEU A 347 -87.70 -78.78 -0.50
N GLU A 348 -88.97 -78.39 -0.45
CA GLU A 348 -89.38 -77.01 -0.20
C GLU A 348 -88.87 -76.55 1.17
N GLN A 349 -89.03 -77.37 2.21
CA GLN A 349 -88.49 -77.10 3.54
C GLN A 349 -86.95 -76.95 3.52
N ALA A 350 -86.24 -77.80 2.77
CA ALA A 350 -84.79 -77.70 2.63
C ALA A 350 -84.35 -76.47 1.82
N GLN A 351 -85.15 -76.01 0.85
CA GLN A 351 -84.90 -74.77 0.11
C GLN A 351 -85.06 -73.54 1.00
N SER A 352 -86.13 -73.48 1.80
CA SER A 352 -86.32 -72.42 2.78
C SER A 352 -85.19 -72.39 3.82
N ALA A 353 -84.66 -73.54 4.22
CA ALA A 353 -83.52 -73.63 5.14
C ALA A 353 -82.22 -73.07 4.54
N VAL A 354 -81.95 -73.30 3.25
CA VAL A 354 -80.79 -72.72 2.54
C VAL A 354 -80.91 -71.19 2.46
N GLU A 355 -82.08 -70.68 2.09
CA GLU A 355 -82.30 -69.23 1.96
C GLU A 355 -82.19 -68.51 3.31
N ALA A 356 -82.73 -69.12 4.37
CA ALA A 356 -82.57 -68.64 5.73
C ALA A 356 -81.09 -68.62 6.16
N ALA A 357 -80.32 -69.68 5.84
CA ALA A 357 -78.90 -69.75 6.14
C ALA A 357 -78.08 -68.69 5.37
N LYS A 358 -78.38 -68.47 4.09
CA LYS A 358 -77.72 -67.45 3.25
C LYS A 358 -78.00 -66.04 3.74
N THR A 359 -79.27 -65.73 4.00
CA THR A 359 -79.67 -64.42 4.55
C THR A 359 -78.94 -64.13 5.87
N THR A 360 -78.89 -65.12 6.76
CA THR A 360 -78.17 -65.01 8.05
C THR A 360 -76.67 -64.77 7.85
N PHE A 361 -76.03 -65.44 6.89
CA PHE A 361 -74.61 -65.25 6.57
C PHE A 361 -74.33 -63.86 5.96
N GLU A 362 -75.16 -63.40 5.03
CA GLU A 362 -75.01 -62.10 4.37
C GLU A 362 -75.18 -60.94 5.36
N ASP A 363 -76.21 -60.98 6.21
CA ASP A 363 -76.45 -59.96 7.23
C ASP A 363 -75.33 -59.92 8.28
N THR A 364 -74.81 -61.10 8.67
CA THR A 364 -73.67 -61.18 9.58
C THR A 364 -72.38 -60.68 8.92
N THR A 365 -72.20 -60.90 7.61
CA THR A 365 -71.07 -60.38 6.83
C THR A 365 -71.11 -58.87 6.74
N LYS A 366 -72.28 -58.26 6.52
CA LYS A 366 -72.46 -56.80 6.57
C LYS A 366 -72.08 -56.22 7.93
N ARG A 367 -72.43 -56.91 9.02
CA ARG A 367 -72.04 -56.53 10.39
C ARG A 367 -70.53 -56.65 10.67
N ALA A 368 -69.83 -57.57 10.00
CA ALA A 368 -68.38 -57.72 10.12
C ALA A 368 -67.57 -56.67 9.33
N GLY A 369 -68.17 -56.04 8.31
CA GLY A 369 -67.52 -55.02 7.47
C GLY A 369 -66.94 -53.83 8.26
N PRO A 370 -67.74 -53.14 9.09
CA PRO A 370 -67.27 -52.04 9.94
C PRO A 370 -66.11 -52.42 10.87
N LEU A 371 -66.16 -53.61 11.48
CA LEU A 371 -65.09 -54.12 12.37
C LEU A 371 -63.78 -54.32 11.60
N ARG A 372 -63.84 -54.75 10.33
CA ARG A 372 -62.64 -54.88 9.49
C ARG A 372 -62.00 -53.52 9.21
N SER A 373 -62.80 -52.53 8.83
CA SER A 373 -62.31 -51.16 8.57
C SER A 373 -61.73 -50.53 9.83
N GLU A 374 -62.31 -50.82 11.00
CA GLU A 374 -61.82 -50.33 12.28
C GLU A 374 -60.45 -50.95 12.65
N ILE A 375 -60.27 -52.26 12.47
CA ILE A 375 -58.98 -52.94 12.67
C ILE A 375 -57.89 -52.33 11.77
N GLU A 376 -58.21 -52.03 10.51
CA GLU A 376 -57.27 -51.40 9.57
C GLU A 376 -56.90 -49.97 9.99
N ARG A 377 -57.89 -49.18 10.40
CA ARG A 377 -57.69 -47.80 10.90
C ARG A 377 -56.80 -47.79 12.15
N LEU A 378 -57.09 -48.63 13.12
CA LEU A 378 -56.29 -48.76 14.35
C LEU A 378 -54.88 -49.29 14.04
N GLY A 379 -54.74 -50.24 13.10
CA GLY A 379 -53.44 -50.73 12.66
C GLY A 379 -52.55 -49.64 12.05
N ASN A 380 -53.13 -48.75 11.24
CA ASN A 380 -52.40 -47.59 10.71
C ASN A 380 -51.98 -46.62 11.83
N GLN A 381 -52.83 -46.39 12.83
CA GLN A 381 -52.50 -45.55 13.99
C GLN A 381 -51.37 -46.17 14.83
N ALA A 382 -51.40 -47.48 15.07
CA ALA A 382 -50.34 -48.20 15.76
C ALA A 382 -48.99 -48.06 15.04
N GLY A 383 -48.99 -48.16 13.69
CA GLY A 383 -47.78 -47.97 12.88
C GLY A 383 -47.15 -46.58 13.03
N VAL A 384 -47.96 -45.52 13.11
CA VAL A 384 -47.47 -44.15 13.34
C VAL A 384 -46.83 -44.02 14.71
N ILE A 385 -47.50 -44.49 15.77
CA ILE A 385 -46.98 -44.41 17.15
C ILE A 385 -45.71 -45.25 17.31
N PHE A 386 -45.66 -46.44 16.68
CA PHE A 386 -44.47 -47.28 16.69
C PHE A 386 -43.25 -46.58 16.06
N GLY A 387 -43.45 -45.87 14.94
CA GLY A 387 -42.39 -45.05 14.33
C GLY A 387 -41.90 -43.94 15.27
N GLN A 388 -42.80 -43.30 16.01
CA GLN A 388 -42.44 -42.29 17.02
C GLN A 388 -41.67 -42.90 18.20
N ILE A 389 -42.04 -44.11 18.65
CA ILE A 389 -41.31 -44.86 19.68
C ILE A 389 -39.87 -45.16 19.22
N GLN A 390 -39.69 -45.60 17.97
CA GLN A 390 -38.35 -45.89 17.42
C GLN A 390 -37.48 -44.63 17.30
N ALA A 391 -38.05 -43.51 16.87
CA ALA A 391 -37.35 -42.23 16.82
C ALA A 391 -36.89 -41.77 18.22
N ALA A 392 -37.81 -41.79 19.20
CA ALA A 392 -37.50 -41.44 20.59
C ALA A 392 -36.42 -42.35 21.21
N GLN A 393 -36.46 -43.65 20.91
CA GLN A 393 -35.41 -44.59 21.34
C GLN A 393 -34.07 -44.27 20.69
N THR A 394 -34.06 -43.94 19.40
CA THR A 394 -32.83 -43.57 18.68
C THR A 394 -32.19 -42.33 19.29
N ASP A 395 -32.98 -41.28 19.58
CA ASP A 395 -32.49 -40.06 20.25
C ASP A 395 -31.90 -40.35 21.65
N ILE A 396 -32.51 -41.27 22.40
CA ILE A 396 -32.00 -41.68 23.72
C ILE A 396 -30.68 -42.45 23.61
N THR A 397 -30.57 -43.41 22.67
CA THR A 397 -29.33 -44.18 22.46
C THR A 397 -28.19 -43.36 21.86
N ALA A 398 -28.51 -42.37 21.02
CA ALA A 398 -27.52 -41.46 20.44
C ALA A 398 -26.84 -40.59 21.50
N TYR A 399 -27.55 -40.29 22.59
CA TYR A 399 -26.99 -39.65 23.78
C TYR A 399 -26.32 -40.70 24.68
N GLY A 400 -25.10 -41.10 24.31
CA GLY A 400 -24.25 -41.99 25.10
C GLY A 400 -23.60 -41.28 26.30
N GLY A 401 -24.41 -40.98 27.32
CA GLY A 401 -24.00 -40.70 28.71
C GLY A 401 -22.81 -39.74 28.96
N ASP A 402 -23.14 -38.59 29.56
CA ASP A 402 -22.29 -37.74 30.42
C ASP A 402 -20.83 -37.60 29.99
N VAL A 403 -20.58 -36.74 28.99
CA VAL A 403 -19.34 -35.97 28.99
C VAL A 403 -19.40 -35.16 30.27
N THR A 404 -18.72 -35.62 31.33
CA THR A 404 -18.73 -35.02 32.66
C THR A 404 -18.53 -33.51 32.51
N GLY A 405 -19.58 -32.72 32.78
CA GLY A 405 -19.58 -31.28 32.55
C GLY A 405 -18.43 -30.55 33.25
N ASP A 406 -17.84 -31.16 34.28
CA ASP A 406 -16.69 -30.65 35.02
C ASP A 406 -15.38 -30.64 34.20
N ASP A 407 -15.13 -31.64 33.34
CA ASP A 407 -13.91 -31.73 32.52
C ASP A 407 -13.97 -30.73 31.35
N HIS A 408 -15.13 -30.62 30.69
CA HIS A 408 -15.36 -29.61 29.65
C HIS A 408 -15.28 -28.19 30.23
N ALA A 409 -15.88 -27.95 31.40
CA ALA A 409 -15.79 -26.65 32.06
C ALA A 409 -14.35 -26.30 32.48
N ALA A 410 -13.53 -27.29 32.85
CA ALA A 410 -12.11 -27.07 33.12
C ALA A 410 -11.33 -26.73 31.84
N GLN A 411 -11.59 -27.42 30.73
CA GLN A 411 -10.99 -27.14 29.43
C GLN A 411 -11.35 -25.74 28.91
N VAL A 412 -12.61 -25.32 29.05
CA VAL A 412 -13.04 -23.96 28.68
C VAL A 412 -12.30 -22.91 29.51
N ARG A 413 -12.22 -23.08 30.84
CA ARG A 413 -11.48 -22.14 31.70
C ARG A 413 -9.99 -22.06 31.34
N HIS A 414 -9.39 -23.18 30.96
CA HIS A 414 -8.00 -23.22 30.50
C HIS A 414 -7.83 -22.44 29.18
N ALA A 415 -8.69 -22.70 28.19
CA ALA A 415 -8.67 -22.00 26.91
C ALA A 415 -8.98 -20.50 27.04
N GLU A 416 -9.85 -20.10 27.97
CA GLU A 416 -10.08 -18.69 28.32
C GLU A 416 -8.81 -18.05 28.86
N GLY A 417 -8.07 -18.74 29.74
CA GLY A 417 -6.77 -18.29 30.25
C GLY A 417 -5.72 -18.15 29.15
N GLU A 418 -5.58 -19.16 28.27
CA GLU A 418 -4.67 -19.11 27.12
C GLU A 418 -5.02 -17.97 26.16
N LEU A 419 -6.31 -17.72 25.93
CA LEU A 419 -6.77 -16.62 25.09
C LEU A 419 -6.43 -15.26 25.71
N ASP A 420 -6.59 -15.09 27.01
CA ASP A 420 -6.23 -13.85 27.71
C ASP A 420 -4.71 -13.63 27.72
N ASP A 421 -3.92 -14.68 27.95
CA ASP A 421 -2.47 -14.63 27.84
C ASP A 421 -2.04 -14.26 26.41
N ALA A 422 -2.63 -14.89 25.38
CA ALA A 422 -2.33 -14.59 23.98
C ALA A 422 -2.71 -13.15 23.59
N LYS A 423 -3.84 -12.61 24.10
CA LYS A 423 -4.21 -11.19 23.94
C LYS A 423 -3.15 -10.27 24.55
N GLN A 424 -2.68 -10.59 25.76
CA GLN A 424 -1.66 -9.80 26.45
C GLN A 424 -0.34 -9.83 25.66
N VAL A 425 0.12 -11.01 25.25
CA VAL A 425 1.33 -11.19 24.44
C VAL A 425 1.22 -10.34 23.16
N ARG A 426 0.13 -10.47 22.40
CA ARG A 426 -0.08 -9.68 21.17
C ARG A 426 -0.04 -8.19 21.45
N ALA A 427 -0.75 -7.72 22.48
CA ALA A 427 -0.78 -6.30 22.83
C ALA A 427 0.62 -5.76 23.15
N CYS A 428 1.39 -6.44 24.01
CA CYS A 428 2.75 -6.04 24.37
C CYS A 428 3.70 -6.08 23.17
N VAL A 429 3.70 -7.16 22.39
CA VAL A 429 4.58 -7.32 21.21
C VAL A 429 4.28 -6.27 20.14
N THR A 430 3.00 -6.04 19.81
CA THR A 430 2.61 -4.98 18.87
C THR A 430 3.04 -3.60 19.38
N GLN A 431 2.86 -3.32 20.67
CA GLN A 431 3.24 -2.04 21.27
C GLN A 431 4.76 -1.83 21.21
N ARG A 432 5.56 -2.85 21.55
CA ARG A 432 7.03 -2.82 21.46
C ARG A 432 7.50 -2.56 20.03
N HIS A 433 7.05 -3.36 19.06
CA HIS A 433 7.45 -3.21 17.65
C HIS A 433 7.05 -1.85 17.07
N THR A 434 5.83 -1.38 17.41
CA THR A 434 5.37 -0.05 17.00
C THR A 434 6.24 1.06 17.60
N ALA A 435 6.57 0.97 18.89
CA ALA A 435 7.45 1.91 19.57
C ALA A 435 8.87 1.89 18.98
N SER A 436 9.44 0.72 18.68
CA SER A 436 10.75 0.60 18.02
C SER A 436 10.76 1.33 16.67
N ARG A 437 9.80 1.01 15.80
CA ARG A 437 9.69 1.60 14.46
C ARG A 437 9.52 3.12 14.52
N LEU A 438 8.72 3.62 15.47
CA LEU A 438 8.55 5.05 15.69
C LEU A 438 9.85 5.70 16.18
N HIS A 439 10.57 5.06 17.10
CA HIS A 439 11.88 5.54 17.55
C HIS A 439 12.88 5.64 16.40
N GLU A 440 13.02 4.58 15.60
CA GLU A 440 13.85 4.57 14.40
C GLU A 440 13.46 5.68 13.43
N THR A 441 12.17 5.91 13.24
CA THR A 441 11.66 7.00 12.39
C THR A 441 12.05 8.38 12.94
N VAL A 442 11.97 8.59 14.26
CA VAL A 442 12.44 9.83 14.90
C VAL A 442 13.94 10.01 14.67
N VAL A 443 14.75 8.98 14.87
CA VAL A 443 16.20 9.04 14.67
C VAL A 443 16.50 9.40 13.21
N ARG A 444 15.92 8.67 12.24
CA ARG A 444 16.14 8.92 10.81
C ARG A 444 15.80 10.35 10.40
N TYR A 445 14.60 10.82 10.70
CA TYR A 445 14.19 12.17 10.30
C TYR A 445 14.91 13.29 11.05
N THR A 446 15.37 13.03 12.28
CA THR A 446 16.22 13.99 12.99
C THR A 446 17.57 14.12 12.31
N MET A 447 18.19 13.01 11.88
CA MET A 447 19.45 13.05 11.13
C MET A 447 19.32 13.83 9.81
N VAL A 448 18.25 13.62 9.05
CA VAL A 448 17.98 14.42 7.83
C VAL A 448 17.81 15.90 8.17
N ALA A 449 17.01 16.23 9.19
CA ALA A 449 16.78 17.61 9.58
C ALA A 449 18.06 18.30 10.08
N ASP A 450 18.96 17.58 10.76
CA ASP A 450 20.23 18.12 11.22
C ASP A 450 21.20 18.34 10.06
N ALA A 451 21.25 17.43 9.08
CA ALA A 451 22.05 17.57 7.86
C ALA A 451 21.58 18.73 6.96
N LEU A 452 20.27 19.00 6.92
CA LEU A 452 19.68 20.15 6.21
C LEU A 452 19.74 21.45 7.02
N GLY A 453 20.04 21.36 8.31
CA GLY A 453 19.97 22.46 9.26
C GLY A 453 21.09 23.50 9.09
N PRO A 454 21.08 24.55 9.93
CA PRO A 454 22.03 25.66 9.85
C PRO A 454 23.49 25.28 10.17
N ALA A 455 23.71 24.12 10.81
CA ALA A 455 25.03 23.54 11.07
C ALA A 455 25.29 22.29 10.21
N GLY A 456 24.45 22.04 9.20
CA GLY A 456 24.48 20.86 8.37
C GLY A 456 25.45 20.96 7.19
N VAL A 457 25.20 20.15 6.16
CA VAL A 457 26.08 19.96 5.00
C VAL A 457 26.42 21.28 4.33
N ARG A 458 25.42 22.13 4.07
CA ARG A 458 25.63 23.43 3.43
C ARG A 458 26.56 24.37 4.22
N ALA A 459 26.46 24.35 5.56
CA ALA A 459 27.32 25.19 6.40
C ALA A 459 28.76 24.67 6.42
N LYS A 460 28.94 23.35 6.47
CA LYS A 460 30.26 22.70 6.33
C LYS A 460 30.90 23.07 5.00
N MET A 461 30.18 22.96 3.89
CA MET A 461 30.71 23.28 2.56
C MET A 461 31.06 24.76 2.41
N LEU A 462 30.26 25.67 2.99
CA LEU A 462 30.60 27.09 3.02
C LEU A 462 31.89 27.34 3.83
N ALA A 463 32.05 26.68 4.98
CA ALA A 463 33.26 26.78 5.79
C ALA A 463 34.49 26.24 5.06
N ASP A 464 34.35 25.11 4.37
CA ASP A 464 35.41 24.52 3.54
C ASP A 464 35.77 25.45 2.37
N GLY A 465 34.78 26.05 1.70
CA GLY A 465 34.99 27.06 0.67
C GLY A 465 35.70 28.31 1.20
N LEU A 466 35.31 28.79 2.38
CA LEU A 466 35.93 29.94 3.04
C LEU A 466 37.38 29.65 3.43
N HIS A 467 37.66 28.44 3.87
CA HIS A 467 39.01 27.98 4.17
C HIS A 467 39.88 28.02 2.90
N ARG A 468 39.42 27.40 1.81
CA ARG A 468 40.12 27.42 0.51
C ARG A 468 40.34 28.83 -0.03
N CYS A 469 39.36 29.71 0.15
CA CYS A 469 39.48 31.12 -0.24
C CYS A 469 40.59 31.82 0.55
N ASN A 470 40.62 31.66 1.88
CA ASN A 470 41.69 32.24 2.69
C ASN A 470 43.08 31.64 2.41
N GLU A 471 43.16 30.35 2.06
CA GLU A 471 44.40 29.73 1.57
C GLU A 471 44.87 30.36 0.25
N GLY A 472 43.96 30.56 -0.71
CA GLY A 472 44.26 31.23 -1.98
C GLY A 472 44.74 32.66 -1.78
N LEU A 473 44.07 33.42 -0.92
CA LEU A 473 44.48 34.78 -0.54
C LEU A 473 45.88 34.79 0.10
N ALA A 474 46.18 33.84 0.99
CA ALA A 474 47.50 33.73 1.60
C ALA A 474 48.59 33.42 0.57
N ILE A 475 48.33 32.50 -0.37
CA ILE A 475 49.26 32.15 -1.45
C ILE A 475 49.55 33.37 -2.34
N LEU A 476 48.52 34.14 -2.71
CA LEU A 476 48.70 35.33 -3.55
C LEU A 476 49.40 36.45 -2.82
N ALA A 477 49.05 36.69 -1.55
CA ALA A 477 49.73 37.68 -0.73
C ALA A 477 51.22 37.35 -0.56
N ASP A 478 51.56 36.08 -0.30
CA ASP A 478 52.95 35.61 -0.20
C ASP A 478 53.70 35.72 -1.55
N THR A 479 53.06 35.30 -2.65
CA THR A 479 53.65 35.36 -4.00
C THR A 479 53.95 36.81 -4.42
N ALA A 480 53.08 37.75 -4.05
CA ALA A 480 53.22 39.16 -4.40
C ALA A 480 54.01 40.00 -3.37
N ASP A 481 54.47 39.40 -2.27
CA ASP A 481 55.04 40.10 -1.10
C ASP A 481 54.11 41.22 -0.58
N TRP A 482 52.81 40.93 -0.53
CA TRP A 482 51.77 41.83 -0.04
C TRP A 482 51.33 41.47 1.39
N PRO A 483 50.79 42.43 2.17
CA PRO A 483 50.29 42.16 3.50
C PRO A 483 49.21 41.07 3.50
N ALA A 484 49.22 40.22 4.53
CA ALA A 484 48.25 39.13 4.67
C ALA A 484 46.80 39.62 4.57
N MET A 485 45.98 38.89 3.81
CA MET A 485 44.59 39.21 3.52
C MET A 485 43.68 38.07 3.97
N THR A 486 42.56 38.39 4.60
CA THR A 486 41.57 37.38 5.00
C THR A 486 40.14 37.88 4.81
N ILE A 487 39.23 36.95 4.60
CA ILE A 487 37.78 37.17 4.55
C ILE A 487 37.08 36.26 5.57
N ASP A 488 36.13 36.81 6.31
CA ASP A 488 35.34 36.06 7.30
C ASP A 488 33.98 35.59 6.75
N GLU A 489 33.25 34.84 7.57
CA GLU A 489 31.91 34.31 7.27
C GLU A 489 30.84 35.39 7.02
N THR A 490 31.11 36.65 7.39
CA THR A 490 30.24 37.81 7.11
C THR A 490 30.61 38.53 5.81
N GLY A 491 31.65 38.04 5.11
CA GLY A 491 32.23 38.71 3.95
C GLY A 491 32.99 39.98 4.31
N SER A 492 33.41 40.14 5.57
CA SER A 492 34.25 41.26 5.97
C SER A 492 35.72 40.92 5.69
N VAL A 493 36.40 41.83 5.01
CA VAL A 493 37.78 41.61 4.53
C VAL A 493 38.76 42.41 5.37
N THR A 494 39.89 41.79 5.72
CA THR A 494 41.01 42.46 6.40
C THR A 494 42.29 42.35 5.60
N VAL A 495 43.16 43.35 5.74
CA VAL A 495 44.49 43.41 5.13
C VAL A 495 45.49 43.92 6.16
N GLY A 496 46.57 43.19 6.40
CA GLY A 496 47.56 43.52 7.44
C GLY A 496 46.94 43.66 8.85
N GLY A 497 45.85 42.93 9.13
CA GLY A 497 45.15 42.95 10.41
C GLY A 497 44.15 44.09 10.62
N ARG A 498 43.91 44.93 9.61
CA ARG A 498 42.90 46.02 9.65
C ARG A 498 41.78 45.80 8.63
N PRO A 499 40.56 46.32 8.89
CA PRO A 499 39.46 46.28 7.90
C PRO A 499 39.87 46.93 6.58
N ALA A 500 39.63 46.25 5.45
CA ALA A 500 40.00 46.74 4.13
C ALA A 500 39.33 48.07 3.75
N GLN A 501 38.17 48.39 4.36
CA GLN A 501 37.48 49.67 4.19
C GLN A 501 38.32 50.88 4.65
N LEU A 502 39.29 50.66 5.54
CA LEU A 502 40.19 51.69 6.08
C LEU A 502 41.55 51.71 5.35
N ALA A 503 41.74 50.85 4.37
CA ALA A 503 43.00 50.74 3.63
C ALA A 503 43.08 51.81 2.51
N SER A 504 44.30 52.09 2.05
CA SER A 504 44.54 53.01 0.93
C SER A 504 43.88 52.50 -0.37
N GLU A 505 43.73 53.36 -1.39
CA GLU A 505 43.15 52.90 -2.66
C GLU A 505 43.95 51.77 -3.31
N SER A 506 45.28 51.86 -3.26
CA SER A 506 46.19 50.82 -3.74
C SER A 506 46.06 49.52 -2.93
N GLU A 507 45.90 49.60 -1.61
CA GLU A 507 45.66 48.41 -0.77
C GLU A 507 44.31 47.75 -1.05
N ARG A 508 43.24 48.54 -1.18
CA ARG A 508 41.91 48.01 -1.54
C ARG A 508 41.94 47.35 -2.91
N TRP A 509 42.64 47.94 -3.87
CA TRP A 509 42.81 47.34 -5.19
C TRP A 509 43.53 46.00 -5.13
N ARG A 510 44.64 45.90 -4.37
CA ARG A 510 45.38 44.63 -4.19
C ARG A 510 44.52 43.54 -3.55
N VAL A 511 43.78 43.89 -2.49
CA VAL A 511 42.82 42.97 -1.85
C VAL A 511 41.76 42.50 -2.83
N GLN A 512 41.17 43.43 -3.57
CA GLN A 512 40.16 43.13 -4.57
C GLN A 512 40.72 42.24 -5.68
N ALA A 513 41.92 42.51 -6.21
CA ALA A 513 42.56 41.68 -7.22
C ALA A 513 42.82 40.26 -6.71
N CYS A 514 43.36 40.10 -5.49
CA CYS A 514 43.55 38.79 -4.88
C CYS A 514 42.24 38.02 -4.69
N LEU A 515 41.16 38.70 -4.28
CA LEU A 515 39.84 38.10 -4.16
C LEU A 515 39.30 37.65 -5.52
N GLN A 516 39.38 38.50 -6.56
CA GLN A 516 38.92 38.14 -7.91
C GLN A 516 39.63 36.89 -8.44
N LEU A 517 40.95 36.86 -8.31
CA LEU A 517 41.78 35.73 -8.76
C LEU A 517 41.48 34.45 -7.97
N THR A 518 41.35 34.57 -6.65
CA THR A 518 41.06 33.42 -5.79
C THR A 518 39.67 32.86 -6.06
N LEU A 519 38.66 33.72 -6.17
CA LEU A 519 37.29 33.29 -6.45
C LEU A 519 37.17 32.70 -7.86
N ALA A 520 37.81 33.30 -8.86
CA ALA A 520 37.87 32.73 -10.21
C ALA A 520 38.49 31.32 -10.23
N ALA A 521 39.51 31.07 -9.40
CA ALA A 521 40.10 29.76 -9.25
C ALA A 521 39.16 28.74 -8.57
N LEU A 522 38.29 29.19 -7.68
CA LEU A 522 37.35 28.34 -6.95
C LEU A 522 36.06 28.06 -7.74
N ASP A 523 35.54 29.06 -8.45
CA ASP A 523 34.29 28.98 -9.21
C ASP A 523 34.48 28.49 -10.66
N GLY A 524 35.74 28.40 -11.13
CA GLY A 524 36.08 27.89 -12.45
C GLY A 524 35.91 28.89 -13.60
N SER A 525 35.78 30.19 -13.28
CA SER A 525 35.75 31.28 -14.27
C SER A 525 36.89 31.17 -15.28
N LYS A 526 36.56 31.44 -16.56
CA LYS A 526 37.48 31.35 -17.69
C LYS A 526 38.24 32.64 -17.95
N ILE A 527 37.65 33.78 -17.58
CA ILE A 527 38.26 35.10 -17.74
C ILE A 527 38.20 35.87 -16.40
N VAL A 528 39.30 36.54 -16.05
CA VAL A 528 39.38 37.54 -14.98
C VAL A 528 39.64 38.91 -15.61
N VAL A 529 38.94 39.94 -15.14
CA VAL A 529 39.09 41.32 -15.65
C VAL A 529 39.55 42.24 -14.52
N LEU A 530 40.79 42.72 -14.60
CA LEU A 530 41.39 43.66 -13.66
C LEU A 530 41.56 45.03 -14.32
N ASP A 531 40.80 46.03 -13.87
CA ASP A 531 40.96 47.42 -14.31
C ASP A 531 41.77 48.25 -13.31
N ARG A 532 42.41 49.33 -13.77
CA ARG A 532 43.17 50.31 -12.97
C ARG A 532 44.41 49.77 -12.26
N ALA A 533 45.15 48.86 -12.88
CA ALA A 533 46.40 48.36 -12.32
C ALA A 533 47.50 49.44 -12.17
N ASP A 534 47.34 50.61 -12.81
CA ASP A 534 48.19 51.80 -12.65
C ASP A 534 48.11 52.46 -11.26
N ILE A 535 47.21 52.01 -10.39
CA ILE A 535 47.17 52.48 -8.99
C ILE A 535 48.32 51.93 -8.15
N LEU A 536 49.05 50.95 -8.66
CA LEU A 536 50.21 50.35 -8.01
C LEU A 536 51.46 51.17 -8.28
N ASP A 537 52.32 51.30 -7.27
CA ASP A 537 53.71 51.74 -7.48
C ASP A 537 54.55 50.59 -8.06
N ASP A 538 55.78 50.90 -8.47
CA ASP A 538 56.68 49.93 -9.11
C ASP A 538 56.93 48.68 -8.25
N THR A 539 56.99 48.84 -6.92
CA THR A 539 57.24 47.72 -6.00
C THR A 539 56.06 46.77 -5.97
N ASN A 540 54.85 47.31 -5.80
CA ASN A 540 53.63 46.51 -5.76
C ASN A 540 53.29 45.95 -7.14
N ARG A 541 53.60 46.67 -8.23
CA ARG A 541 53.45 46.19 -9.61
C ARG A 541 54.39 45.03 -9.91
N ALA A 542 55.63 45.06 -9.41
CA ALA A 542 56.56 43.95 -9.53
C ALA A 542 56.04 42.68 -8.84
N GLY A 543 55.36 42.81 -7.70
CA GLY A 543 54.70 41.70 -7.00
C GLY A 543 53.44 41.17 -7.70
N LEU A 544 52.70 42.01 -8.42
CA LEU A 544 51.51 41.60 -9.19
C LEU A 544 51.85 40.56 -10.27
N VAL A 545 52.99 40.73 -10.95
CA VAL A 545 53.38 39.87 -12.09
C VAL A 545 53.41 38.37 -11.75
N PRO A 546 54.21 37.92 -10.76
CA PRO A 546 54.27 36.51 -10.41
C PRO A 546 52.95 35.97 -9.83
N ALA A 547 52.13 36.83 -9.20
CA ALA A 547 50.83 36.41 -8.68
C ALA A 547 49.83 36.10 -9.80
N LEU A 548 49.78 36.92 -10.85
CA LEU A 548 48.93 36.67 -12.02
C LEU A 548 49.41 35.46 -12.82
N ASP A 549 50.71 35.36 -13.09
CA ASP A 549 51.29 34.22 -13.82
C ASP A 549 50.98 32.89 -13.11
N ARG A 550 51.09 32.88 -11.77
CA ARG A 550 50.78 31.70 -10.97
C ARG A 550 49.34 31.24 -11.13
N VAL A 551 48.37 32.16 -11.04
CA VAL A 551 46.94 31.81 -11.14
C VAL A 551 46.59 31.39 -12.55
N ALA A 552 47.01 32.18 -13.55
CA ALA A 552 46.78 31.87 -14.95
C ALA A 552 47.31 30.48 -15.31
N ALA A 553 48.58 30.18 -14.97
CA ALA A 553 49.17 28.87 -15.25
C ALA A 553 48.52 27.71 -14.47
N ALA A 554 48.10 27.94 -13.23
CA ALA A 554 47.53 26.88 -12.38
C ALA A 554 46.09 26.51 -12.74
N THR A 555 45.28 27.47 -13.17
CA THR A 555 43.84 27.27 -13.41
C THR A 555 43.46 27.26 -14.89
N GLY A 556 44.34 27.77 -15.77
CA GLY A 556 44.02 28.00 -17.18
C GLY A 556 43.17 29.23 -17.43
N VAL A 557 42.93 30.07 -16.41
CA VAL A 557 42.16 31.31 -16.57
C VAL A 557 42.92 32.31 -17.46
N ALA A 558 42.20 32.97 -18.37
CA ALA A 558 42.74 34.10 -19.12
C ALA A 558 42.58 35.38 -18.29
N VAL A 559 43.66 36.13 -18.07
CA VAL A 559 43.63 37.36 -17.27
C VAL A 559 43.76 38.57 -18.19
N LEU A 560 42.75 39.43 -18.20
CA LEU A 560 42.78 40.73 -18.86
C LEU A 560 43.10 41.80 -17.81
N VAL A 561 44.22 42.50 -17.98
CA VAL A 561 44.64 43.59 -17.07
C VAL A 561 44.68 44.91 -17.84
N CYS A 562 44.08 45.96 -17.30
CA CYS A 562 44.13 47.31 -17.87
C CYS A 562 45.00 48.22 -16.99
N SER A 563 46.02 48.85 -17.58
CA SER A 563 46.98 49.70 -16.88
C SER A 563 47.38 50.92 -17.72
N ALA A 564 47.63 52.06 -17.07
CA ALA A 564 48.31 53.18 -17.71
C ALA A 564 49.81 52.88 -17.83
N GLY A 565 50.42 53.18 -18.98
CA GLY A 565 51.84 52.94 -19.22
C GLY A 565 52.23 53.09 -20.68
N THR A 566 53.48 52.73 -21.00
CA THR A 566 54.00 52.60 -22.38
C THR A 566 54.42 51.15 -22.67
N ALA A 567 54.45 50.75 -23.95
CA ALA A 567 54.64 49.36 -24.39
C ALA A 567 56.02 48.71 -24.07
N ASP A 568 56.90 49.41 -23.35
CA ASP A 568 58.24 48.93 -22.98
C ASP A 568 58.38 48.59 -21.48
N GLU A 569 57.29 48.67 -20.70
CA GLU A 569 57.35 48.61 -19.23
C GLU A 569 56.92 47.26 -18.59
N SER A 570 56.55 46.23 -19.37
CA SER A 570 56.28 44.87 -18.84
C SER A 570 56.92 43.77 -19.70
N PRO A 571 57.87 42.98 -19.19
CA PRO A 571 58.69 42.10 -20.03
C PRO A 571 58.13 40.69 -20.31
N ALA A 572 56.92 40.31 -19.87
CA ALA A 572 56.47 38.90 -19.92
C ALA A 572 55.06 38.63 -20.48
N TRP A 573 54.18 39.63 -20.58
CA TRP A 573 52.77 39.45 -20.97
C TRP A 573 52.52 39.85 -22.43
N SER A 574 51.47 39.31 -23.04
CA SER A 574 50.98 39.86 -24.31
C SER A 574 50.46 41.27 -24.04
N GLN A 575 50.96 42.25 -24.78
CA GLN A 575 50.56 43.64 -24.62
C GLN A 575 49.75 44.13 -25.81
N VAL A 576 48.64 44.81 -25.52
CA VAL A 576 47.85 45.54 -26.52
C VAL A 576 47.91 47.03 -26.17
N LEU A 577 48.59 47.79 -27.02
CA LEU A 577 48.65 49.24 -26.90
C LEU A 577 47.38 49.87 -27.48
N ILE A 578 46.70 50.69 -26.68
CA ILE A 578 45.54 51.47 -27.11
C ILE A 578 45.89 52.95 -27.08
N ALA A 579 45.67 53.62 -28.21
CA ALA A 579 45.79 55.06 -28.36
C ALA A 579 44.57 55.61 -29.10
N GLU A 580 43.98 56.69 -28.60
CA GLU A 580 42.82 57.36 -29.21
C GLU A 580 41.66 56.39 -29.54
N GLY A 581 41.40 55.41 -28.64
CA GLY A 581 40.32 54.44 -28.80
C GLY A 581 40.57 53.34 -29.83
N ARG A 582 41.79 53.22 -30.37
CA ARG A 582 42.17 52.18 -31.32
C ARG A 582 43.33 51.33 -30.81
N SER A 583 43.29 50.02 -31.07
CA SER A 583 44.47 49.18 -30.85
C SER A 583 45.51 49.48 -31.92
N ALA A 584 46.76 49.74 -31.52
CA ALA A 584 47.86 49.77 -32.47
C ALA A 584 48.04 48.35 -33.03
N GLN A 585 47.90 48.16 -34.35
CA GLN A 585 48.28 46.88 -34.95
C GLN A 585 49.76 46.62 -34.66
N PRO A 586 50.17 45.40 -34.28
CA PRO A 586 51.58 45.05 -34.25
C PRO A 586 52.13 45.26 -35.67
N GLN A 587 53.25 45.98 -35.78
CA GLN A 587 54.03 46.02 -37.02
C GLN A 587 54.62 44.65 -37.33
#